data_AF-A0A960FWR4-F1
#
_entry.id   AF-A0A960FWR4-F1
#
_cell.length_a   1.000
_cell.length_b   1.000
_cell.length_c   1.000
_cell.angle_alpha   90.00
_cell.angle_beta   90.00
_cell.angle_gamma   90.00
#
_symmetry.space_group_name_H-M   'P 1'
#
loop_
_entity.id
_entity.type
_entity.pdbx_description
1 polymer ?
#
loop_
_entity_poly.entity_id
_entity_poly.type
_entity_poly.pdbx_seq_one_letter_code
_entity_poly.pdbx_strand_id
1 'polypeptide(L)'
;MHRLIPTATVLAVAASITVAGAPAMADGSTINSAGYLTSAGKRGVVDLTGTGTKAEVPGEGPIVVSLGDSYISGEAGRWAGNVIKNLDYVRADALGFKAYNDVAGDEAIKDCHRSRQAEVNFTPAGTTSVNLACSGATARSDYDSKTNTWKPGVDFAQQKVRSGAVGVGQAQLLQNLATANPGRIGFVVLSIGGNDFDFGPIVGACVEGFIAGGPCSKDKKITSKVEEPNISTQRTKIAAAIDRLISAVGDKGASNWSLVVQDYPSPVATSSTIRYGETYNARWREGGCRCTTSTSTGPMGQP
;
A
#
# COMPACT_ATOMS: atom_id res chain seq x y z
N MET A 1 -23.43 -51.89 23.78
CA MET A 1 -23.75 -50.52 23.30
C MET A 1 -22.45 -49.84 22.90
N HIS A 2 -22.10 -49.86 21.61
CA HIS A 2 -21.03 -49.02 21.03
C HIS A 2 -21.60 -48.47 19.73
N ARG A 3 -21.89 -47.16 19.72
CA ARG A 3 -22.39 -46.44 18.54
C ARG A 3 -21.19 -46.15 17.62
N LEU A 4 -21.23 -46.69 16.41
CA LEU A 4 -20.34 -46.29 15.31
C LEU A 4 -20.81 -44.92 14.79
N ILE A 5 -19.90 -43.96 14.78
CA ILE A 5 -20.08 -42.63 14.18
C ILE A 5 -19.79 -42.76 12.67
N PRO A 6 -20.64 -42.26 11.77
CA PRO A 6 -20.35 -42.32 10.33
C PRO A 6 -19.27 -41.29 9.96
N THR A 7 -18.28 -41.75 9.20
CA THR A 7 -17.23 -40.94 8.58
C THR A 7 -17.83 -40.00 7.52
N ALA A 8 -17.63 -38.69 7.71
CA ALA A 8 -17.96 -37.69 6.71
C ALA A 8 -17.03 -37.83 5.50
N THR A 9 -17.61 -38.00 4.31
CA THR A 9 -16.88 -38.00 3.04
C THR A 9 -16.57 -36.55 2.67
N VAL A 10 -15.30 -36.15 2.74
CA VAL A 10 -14.84 -34.85 2.23
C VAL A 10 -14.71 -34.98 0.71
N LEU A 11 -15.65 -34.38 -0.03
CA LEU A 11 -15.58 -34.27 -1.47
C LEU A 11 -14.62 -33.11 -1.83
N ALA A 12 -13.34 -33.42 -2.05
CA ALA A 12 -12.39 -32.44 -2.59
C ALA A 12 -12.68 -32.22 -4.08
N VAL A 13 -13.37 -31.12 -4.41
CA VAL A 13 -13.52 -30.68 -5.79
C VAL A 13 -12.24 -29.94 -6.18
N ALA A 14 -11.33 -30.64 -6.86
CA ALA A 14 -10.19 -30.03 -7.52
C ALA A 14 -10.68 -29.30 -8.79
N ALA A 15 -11.04 -28.03 -8.66
CA ALA A 15 -11.22 -27.16 -9.82
C ALA A 15 -9.82 -26.73 -10.31
N SER A 16 -9.31 -27.40 -11.34
CA SER A 16 -8.12 -26.96 -12.07
C SER A 16 -8.48 -25.69 -12.85
N ILE A 17 -8.28 -24.51 -12.25
CA ILE A 17 -8.31 -23.26 -12.99
C ILE A 17 -6.99 -23.16 -13.75
N THR A 18 -7.02 -23.48 -15.03
CA THR A 18 -5.94 -23.14 -15.95
C THR A 18 -5.94 -21.62 -16.11
N VAL A 19 -5.14 -20.91 -15.31
CA VAL A 19 -4.81 -19.51 -15.57
C VAL A 19 -3.93 -19.51 -16.81
N ALA A 20 -4.52 -19.30 -17.98
CA ALA A 20 -3.77 -18.98 -19.17
C ALA A 20 -3.04 -17.65 -18.89
N GLY A 21 -1.74 -17.73 -18.68
CA GLY A 21 -0.88 -16.56 -18.52
C GLY A 21 -0.93 -15.74 -19.80
N ALA A 22 -1.79 -14.73 -19.84
CA ALA A 22 -1.65 -13.67 -20.81
C ALA A 22 -0.29 -13.01 -20.57
N PRO A 23 0.53 -12.79 -21.61
CA PRO A 23 1.78 -12.06 -21.46
C PRO A 23 1.44 -10.70 -20.81
N ALA A 24 2.18 -10.35 -19.76
CA ALA A 24 2.07 -9.06 -19.11
C ALA A 24 2.21 -7.97 -20.18
N MET A 25 1.09 -7.40 -20.62
CA MET A 25 1.12 -6.26 -21.53
C MET A 25 1.72 -5.11 -20.72
N ALA A 26 2.93 -4.71 -21.08
CA ALA A 26 3.69 -3.61 -20.49
C ALA A 26 3.06 -2.22 -20.75
N ASP A 27 1.75 -2.17 -20.99
CA ASP A 27 0.97 -0.96 -21.23
C ASP A 27 -0.22 -0.91 -20.24
N GLY A 28 0.05 -1.34 -19.00
CA GLY A 28 -0.87 -1.26 -17.88
C GLY A 28 -1.39 0.18 -17.73
N SER A 29 -2.68 0.31 -18.01
CA SER A 29 -3.50 1.52 -17.89
C SER A 29 -3.18 2.28 -16.61
N THR A 30 -2.53 3.45 -16.75
CA THR A 30 -2.22 4.34 -15.64
C THR A 30 -3.42 5.22 -15.31
N ILE A 31 -4.02 5.02 -14.13
CA ILE A 31 -4.83 6.04 -13.44
C ILE A 31 -4.03 6.45 -12.20
N ASN A 32 -2.99 7.25 -12.43
CA ASN A 32 -2.15 7.78 -11.36
C ASN A 32 -2.59 9.20 -11.08
N SER A 33 -2.86 9.45 -9.80
CA SER A 33 -3.61 10.58 -9.27
C SER A 33 -5.03 10.62 -9.78
N ALA A 34 -5.82 11.52 -9.24
CA ALA A 34 -7.05 11.88 -9.88
C ALA A 34 -6.76 12.05 -11.41
N GLY A 35 -7.16 11.10 -12.28
CA GLY A 35 -6.81 11.03 -13.72
C GLY A 35 -7.42 9.90 -14.55
N TYR A 36 -8.33 10.18 -15.50
CA TYR A 36 -8.85 9.21 -16.47
C TYR A 36 -8.20 9.30 -17.84
N LEU A 37 -8.07 8.13 -18.46
CA LEU A 37 -7.80 7.94 -19.88
C LEU A 37 -9.10 8.10 -20.67
N THR A 38 -9.04 8.86 -21.77
CA THR A 38 -10.11 8.93 -22.77
C THR A 38 -9.96 7.79 -23.79
N SER A 39 -11.05 7.50 -24.52
CA SER A 39 -11.15 6.49 -25.60
C SER A 39 -10.20 6.67 -26.80
N ALA A 40 -9.23 7.59 -26.71
CA ALA A 40 -8.24 7.91 -27.75
C ALA A 40 -6.79 7.87 -27.23
N GLY A 41 -6.50 7.19 -26.11
CA GLY A 41 -5.13 6.97 -25.65
C GLY A 41 -4.41 8.22 -25.13
N LYS A 42 -5.14 9.27 -24.73
CA LYS A 42 -4.58 10.47 -24.09
C LYS A 42 -4.90 10.52 -22.59
N ARG A 43 -3.85 10.77 -21.80
CA ARG A 43 -3.83 10.96 -20.33
C ARG A 43 -4.69 12.16 -19.92
N GLY A 44 -5.68 11.97 -19.06
CA GLY A 44 -6.44 13.05 -18.40
C GLY A 44 -6.24 12.99 -16.89
N VAL A 45 -6.43 14.13 -16.22
CA VAL A 45 -6.37 14.35 -14.76
C VAL A 45 -7.83 14.50 -14.27
N VAL A 46 -8.30 13.63 -13.38
CA VAL A 46 -9.52 13.74 -12.57
C VAL A 46 -9.17 14.77 -11.54
N ASP A 47 -10.13 15.55 -11.12
CA ASP A 47 -9.89 16.54 -10.09
C ASP A 47 -10.79 16.15 -8.92
N LEU A 48 -10.21 15.35 -8.02
CA LEU A 48 -10.88 14.90 -6.79
C LEU A 48 -10.98 16.03 -5.75
N THR A 49 -10.48 17.23 -6.05
CA THR A 49 -10.60 18.42 -5.19
C THR A 49 -11.84 19.26 -5.52
N GLY A 50 -12.54 18.97 -6.61
CA GLY A 50 -13.76 19.66 -7.06
C GLY A 50 -15.08 18.94 -6.76
N THR A 51 -16.20 19.67 -6.81
CA THR A 51 -17.56 19.16 -6.59
C THR A 51 -18.05 18.28 -7.75
N GLY A 52 -18.17 16.97 -7.51
CA GLY A 52 -19.00 16.01 -8.25
C GLY A 52 -18.58 15.67 -9.69
N THR A 53 -18.72 16.60 -10.63
CA THR A 53 -18.59 16.34 -12.08
C THR A 53 -17.17 16.01 -12.53
N LYS A 54 -16.16 16.40 -11.76
CA LYS A 54 -14.74 16.15 -12.11
C LYS A 54 -14.17 14.84 -11.55
N ALA A 55 -14.96 14.08 -10.78
CA ALA A 55 -14.57 12.81 -10.16
C ALA A 55 -15.14 11.57 -10.90
N GLU A 56 -15.86 11.74 -12.00
CA GLU A 56 -16.52 10.67 -12.76
C GLU A 56 -15.53 9.77 -13.53
N VAL A 57 -15.70 8.46 -13.38
CA VAL A 57 -14.92 7.39 -14.01
C VAL A 57 -15.56 6.96 -15.32
N PRO A 58 -14.84 6.88 -16.45
CA PRO A 58 -15.37 6.28 -17.67
C PRO A 58 -15.72 4.80 -17.47
N GLY A 59 -16.58 4.30 -18.36
CA GLY A 59 -17.10 2.94 -18.31
C GLY A 59 -18.19 2.75 -17.27
N GLU A 60 -18.74 1.55 -17.22
CA GLU A 60 -19.88 1.20 -16.34
C GLU A 60 -19.49 0.16 -15.29
N GLY A 61 -18.31 -0.45 -15.43
CA GLY A 61 -17.85 -1.52 -14.56
C GLY A 61 -17.45 -1.08 -13.15
N PRO A 62 -17.25 -2.03 -12.22
CA PRO A 62 -16.84 -1.76 -10.86
C PRO A 62 -15.52 -1.02 -10.78
N ILE A 63 -15.41 -0.17 -9.77
CA ILE A 63 -14.21 0.58 -9.43
C ILE A 63 -13.53 -0.09 -8.24
N VAL A 64 -12.24 -0.36 -8.41
CA VAL A 64 -11.34 -0.88 -7.38
C VAL A 64 -10.48 0.28 -6.89
N VAL A 65 -10.47 0.54 -5.59
CA VAL A 65 -9.78 1.71 -5.02
C VAL A 65 -8.76 1.26 -3.98
N SER A 66 -7.53 1.77 -4.05
CA SER A 66 -6.56 1.60 -2.97
C SER A 66 -6.37 2.89 -2.17
N LEU A 67 -6.30 2.76 -0.85
CA LEU A 67 -6.02 3.83 0.10
C LEU A 67 -4.98 3.34 1.10
N GLY A 68 -4.22 4.28 1.66
CA GLY A 68 -3.23 3.98 2.68
C GLY A 68 -1.88 4.61 2.40
N ASP A 69 -0.83 3.91 2.81
CA ASP A 69 0.52 4.42 2.84
C ASP A 69 1.42 3.92 1.70
N SER A 70 2.73 4.05 1.93
CA SER A 70 3.82 3.61 1.07
C SER A 70 3.64 2.21 0.51
N TYR A 71 3.17 1.23 1.29
CA TYR A 71 3.08 -0.15 0.81
C TYR A 71 2.07 -0.29 -0.34
N ILE A 72 0.81 0.05 -0.11
CA ILE A 72 -0.26 -0.09 -1.11
C ILE A 72 -0.19 0.97 -2.21
N SER A 73 0.47 2.11 -1.95
CA SER A 73 0.84 3.05 -3.03
C SER A 73 1.83 2.43 -4.03
N GLY A 74 2.52 1.36 -3.62
CA GLY A 74 3.51 0.64 -4.40
C GLY A 74 4.89 1.28 -4.38
N GLU A 75 5.23 2.15 -3.41
CA GLU A 75 6.49 2.89 -3.30
C GLU A 75 7.75 2.00 -3.30
N ALA A 76 7.64 0.72 -2.95
CA ALA A 76 8.74 -0.24 -3.01
C ALA A 76 8.60 -1.26 -4.16
N GLY A 77 7.54 -1.16 -4.96
CA GLY A 77 7.19 -2.05 -6.06
C GLY A 77 8.02 -1.84 -7.33
N ARG A 78 9.34 -1.60 -7.22
CA ARG A 78 10.28 -1.79 -8.34
C ARG A 78 10.47 -3.29 -8.55
N TRP A 79 9.42 -3.98 -8.99
CA TRP A 79 9.49 -5.43 -9.10
C TRP A 79 8.96 -5.93 -10.44
N ALA A 80 9.90 -6.19 -11.35
CA ALA A 80 9.77 -7.24 -12.34
C ALA A 80 10.86 -8.30 -12.11
N GLY A 81 10.79 -8.98 -10.96
CA GLY A 81 11.51 -10.21 -10.69
C GLY A 81 12.92 -10.06 -10.11
N ASN A 82 13.31 -11.09 -9.36
CA ASN A 82 14.69 -11.30 -8.92
C ASN A 82 15.54 -11.75 -10.11
N VAL A 83 16.32 -10.84 -10.70
CA VAL A 83 17.34 -11.25 -11.67
C VAL A 83 18.56 -11.82 -10.93
N ILE A 84 19.03 -12.99 -11.37
CA ILE A 84 20.30 -13.56 -10.93
C ILE A 84 21.40 -12.57 -11.36
N LYS A 85 22.32 -12.28 -10.42
CA LYS A 85 23.42 -11.28 -10.37
C LYS A 85 24.13 -10.86 -11.67
N ASN A 86 23.97 -11.61 -12.77
CA ASN A 86 24.69 -11.46 -14.03
C ASN A 86 23.77 -11.15 -15.24
N LEU A 87 22.47 -10.95 -15.03
CA LEU A 87 21.51 -10.66 -16.11
C LEU A 87 20.73 -9.38 -15.81
N ASP A 88 20.91 -8.38 -16.67
CA ASP A 88 20.09 -7.18 -16.87
C ASP A 88 19.33 -6.65 -15.65
N TYR A 89 19.96 -5.77 -14.87
CA TYR A 89 19.25 -4.91 -13.91
C TYR A 89 18.09 -4.12 -14.57
N VAL A 90 18.20 -3.87 -15.88
CA VAL A 90 17.16 -3.24 -16.73
C VAL A 90 15.87 -4.07 -16.80
N ARG A 91 15.94 -5.39 -16.59
CA ARG A 91 14.74 -6.27 -16.56
C ARG A 91 14.08 -6.32 -15.18
N ALA A 92 14.85 -6.16 -14.10
CA ALA A 92 14.31 -6.10 -12.74
C ALA A 92 13.61 -4.77 -12.46
N ASP A 93 14.16 -3.68 -13.00
CA ASP A 93 13.54 -2.35 -13.00
C ASP A 93 12.71 -2.16 -14.29
N ALA A 94 11.68 -2.98 -14.49
CA ALA A 94 10.92 -3.02 -15.76
C ALA A 94 10.23 -1.72 -16.17
N LEU A 95 10.25 -0.68 -15.32
CA LEU A 95 9.79 0.66 -15.67
C LEU A 95 10.88 1.73 -15.58
N GLY A 96 12.08 1.41 -15.10
CA GLY A 96 13.18 2.36 -14.91
C GLY A 96 12.75 3.57 -14.07
N PHE A 97 13.18 4.76 -14.49
CA PHE A 97 12.77 6.02 -13.89
C PHE A 97 11.26 6.34 -14.00
N LYS A 98 10.47 5.54 -14.73
CA LYS A 98 9.01 5.68 -14.83
C LYS A 98 8.26 4.72 -13.90
N ALA A 99 8.96 3.97 -13.04
CA ALA A 99 8.36 3.04 -12.08
C ALA A 99 7.37 3.75 -11.15
N TYR A 100 7.80 4.93 -10.70
CA TYR A 100 6.97 5.92 -10.05
C TYR A 100 6.75 7.05 -11.05
N ASN A 101 5.78 7.91 -10.76
CA ASN A 101 5.65 9.19 -11.45
C ASN A 101 6.77 10.17 -10.98
N ASP A 102 8.04 9.73 -11.00
CA ASP A 102 9.24 10.51 -10.61
C ASP A 102 9.60 11.61 -11.63
N VAL A 103 8.76 11.82 -12.65
CA VAL A 103 8.90 12.95 -13.56
C VAL A 103 8.36 14.18 -12.84
N ALA A 104 9.19 15.19 -12.65
CA ALA A 104 8.79 16.44 -12.01
C ALA A 104 7.49 16.99 -12.63
N GLY A 105 6.40 16.97 -11.84
CA GLY A 105 5.07 17.42 -12.26
C GLY A 105 4.02 16.33 -12.46
N ASP A 106 4.39 15.04 -12.48
CA ASP A 106 3.45 13.91 -12.64
C ASP A 106 2.82 13.43 -11.31
N GLU A 107 3.28 13.96 -10.16
CA GLU A 107 2.65 13.76 -8.86
C GLU A 107 1.65 14.89 -8.56
N ALA A 108 0.37 14.55 -8.42
CA ALA A 108 -0.64 15.53 -8.02
C ALA A 108 -0.44 16.06 -6.59
N ILE A 109 0.21 15.27 -5.72
CA ILE A 109 0.58 15.66 -4.37
C ILE A 109 2.05 15.34 -4.19
N LYS A 110 2.84 16.36 -3.85
CA LYS A 110 4.29 16.24 -3.69
C LYS A 110 4.66 15.12 -2.71
N ASP A 111 5.61 14.28 -3.12
CA ASP A 111 6.19 13.15 -2.38
C ASP A 111 5.17 12.04 -2.09
N CYS A 112 3.97 12.09 -2.68
CA CYS A 112 2.99 11.00 -2.62
C CYS A 112 3.23 10.03 -3.78
N HIS A 113 4.35 9.32 -3.72
CA HIS A 113 4.72 8.34 -4.72
C HIS A 113 3.59 7.31 -4.89
N ARG A 114 3.25 7.04 -6.15
CA ARG A 114 2.28 6.02 -6.57
C ARG A 114 2.86 5.25 -7.72
N SER A 115 3.19 3.99 -7.49
CA SER A 115 3.80 3.13 -8.50
C SER A 115 2.78 2.69 -9.53
N ARG A 116 3.23 2.58 -10.78
CA ARG A 116 2.44 1.94 -11.84
C ARG A 116 2.31 0.43 -11.60
N GLN A 117 3.19 -0.14 -10.78
CA GLN A 117 3.16 -1.54 -10.35
C GLN A 117 2.41 -1.73 -9.02
N ALA A 118 1.66 -0.71 -8.55
CA ALA A 118 0.80 -0.89 -7.37
C ALA A 118 -0.22 -2.01 -7.63
N GLU A 119 -0.49 -2.83 -6.62
CA GLU A 119 -1.37 -4.01 -6.70
C GLU A 119 -2.75 -3.65 -7.28
N VAL A 120 -3.28 -2.49 -6.92
CA VAL A 120 -4.57 -1.97 -7.40
C VAL A 120 -4.67 -1.87 -8.93
N ASN A 121 -3.54 -1.83 -9.65
CA ASN A 121 -3.53 -1.71 -11.11
C ASN A 121 -3.69 -3.07 -11.81
N PHE A 122 -3.68 -4.18 -11.08
CA PHE A 122 -3.81 -5.54 -11.61
C PHE A 122 -5.19 -6.12 -11.32
N THR A 123 -6.20 -5.57 -11.97
CA THR A 123 -7.60 -5.95 -11.76
C THR A 123 -8.18 -6.75 -12.92
N PRO A 124 -9.25 -7.53 -12.71
CA PRO A 124 -9.92 -8.26 -13.79
C PRO A 124 -10.42 -7.34 -14.91
N ALA A 125 -10.51 -7.89 -16.13
CA ALA A 125 -11.07 -7.15 -17.27
C ALA A 125 -12.49 -6.62 -16.97
N GLY A 126 -12.78 -5.40 -17.44
CA GLY A 126 -14.07 -4.74 -17.19
C GLY A 126 -14.16 -4.00 -15.85
N THR A 127 -13.08 -3.92 -15.08
CA THR A 127 -12.97 -3.05 -13.89
C THR A 127 -12.13 -1.82 -14.17
N THR A 128 -12.25 -0.79 -13.34
CA THR A 128 -11.36 0.38 -13.36
C THR A 128 -10.69 0.54 -12.00
N SER A 129 -9.38 0.80 -11.97
CA SER A 129 -8.65 1.00 -10.73
C SER A 129 -8.40 2.48 -10.43
N VAL A 130 -8.37 2.85 -9.15
CA VAL A 130 -8.00 4.19 -8.68
C VAL A 130 -7.07 4.08 -7.48
N ASN A 131 -5.87 4.66 -7.57
CA ASN A 131 -4.92 4.69 -6.47
C ASN A 131 -4.97 6.03 -5.70
N LEU A 132 -5.66 6.07 -4.57
CA LEU A 132 -5.73 7.24 -3.70
C LEU A 132 -4.64 7.23 -2.61
N ALA A 133 -3.96 6.09 -2.41
CA ALA A 133 -2.89 5.93 -1.42
C ALA A 133 -1.77 6.95 -1.62
N CYS A 134 -1.04 7.27 -0.56
CA CYS A 134 0.08 8.21 -0.62
C CYS A 134 1.25 7.69 0.21
N SER A 135 2.43 7.62 -0.39
CA SER A 135 3.69 7.44 0.31
C SER A 135 3.88 8.39 1.48
N GLY A 136 4.29 7.83 2.61
CA GLY A 136 4.45 8.58 3.87
C GLY A 136 3.14 8.94 4.57
N ALA A 137 1.97 8.54 4.07
CA ALA A 137 0.71 8.77 4.76
C ALA A 137 0.65 8.00 6.09
N THR A 138 0.00 8.60 7.08
CA THR A 138 -0.43 7.94 8.32
C THR A 138 -1.96 7.84 8.34
N ALA A 139 -2.54 7.25 9.39
CA ALA A 139 -3.99 7.25 9.57
C ALA A 139 -4.60 8.66 9.65
N ARG A 140 -3.79 9.71 9.89
CA ARG A 140 -4.21 11.12 9.91
C ARG A 140 -3.46 11.96 8.91
N SER A 141 -4.15 12.94 8.34
CA SER A 141 -3.51 13.92 7.47
C SER A 141 -2.57 14.82 8.24
N ASP A 142 -1.47 15.20 7.61
CA ASP A 142 -0.46 16.08 8.18
C ASP A 142 -0.07 17.20 7.20
N TYR A 143 0.31 18.34 7.75
CA TYR A 143 0.80 19.48 6.99
C TYR A 143 2.01 20.11 7.68
N ASP A 144 3.15 20.01 7.03
CA ASP A 144 4.35 20.73 7.45
C ASP A 144 4.41 22.11 6.76
N SER A 145 4.14 23.16 7.53
CA SER A 145 4.23 24.55 7.05
C SER A 145 5.65 25.01 6.67
N LYS A 146 6.70 24.36 7.19
CA LYS A 146 8.10 24.70 6.89
C LYS A 146 8.48 24.22 5.49
N THR A 147 8.14 22.98 5.18
CA THR A 147 8.40 22.38 3.85
C THR A 147 7.24 22.61 2.87
N ASN A 148 6.10 23.14 3.35
CA ASN A 148 4.85 23.27 2.60
C ASN A 148 4.39 21.93 2.01
N THR A 149 4.49 20.87 2.81
CA THR A 149 4.19 19.49 2.37
C THR A 149 2.88 19.03 3.00
N TRP A 150 1.94 18.62 2.15
CA TRP A 150 0.70 17.96 2.56
C TRP A 150 0.83 16.45 2.44
N LYS A 151 0.47 15.73 3.49
CA LYS A 151 0.36 14.27 3.49
C LYS A 151 -1.08 13.88 3.80
N PRO A 152 -1.84 13.39 2.80
CA PRO A 152 -3.22 12.97 3.01
C PRO A 152 -3.23 11.66 3.80
N GLY A 153 -3.76 11.69 5.01
CA GLY A 153 -4.06 10.49 5.77
C GLY A 153 -5.42 9.93 5.41
N VAL A 154 -5.81 8.85 6.08
CA VAL A 154 -7.11 8.20 5.88
C VAL A 154 -8.18 8.90 6.72
N ASP A 155 -8.44 10.16 6.37
CA ASP A 155 -9.45 11.00 7.01
C ASP A 155 -10.11 11.98 6.03
N PHE A 156 -11.04 12.77 6.57
CA PHE A 156 -11.81 13.76 5.83
C PHE A 156 -11.19 15.17 5.89
N ALA A 157 -9.90 15.27 6.23
CA ALA A 157 -9.28 16.58 6.39
C ALA A 157 -9.30 17.38 5.09
N GLN A 158 -9.58 18.67 5.21
CA GLN A 158 -9.46 19.65 4.14
C GLN A 158 -8.73 20.85 4.70
N GLN A 159 -7.50 21.10 4.24
CA GLN A 159 -6.63 22.11 4.82
C GLN A 159 -6.02 22.98 3.73
N LYS A 160 -6.12 24.30 3.90
CA LYS A 160 -5.39 25.23 3.03
C LYS A 160 -3.89 25.11 3.30
N VAL A 161 -3.12 24.90 2.23
CA VAL A 161 -1.66 24.88 2.26
C VAL A 161 -1.10 26.21 1.78
N ARG A 162 0.19 26.50 2.01
CA ARG A 162 0.80 27.82 1.73
C ARG A 162 0.78 28.18 0.24
N SER A 163 0.72 27.19 -0.65
CA SER A 163 0.54 27.42 -2.09
C SER A 163 -0.86 27.96 -2.47
N GLY A 164 -1.80 28.03 -1.52
CA GLY A 164 -3.19 28.42 -1.75
C GLY A 164 -4.11 27.25 -2.15
N ALA A 165 -3.54 26.07 -2.43
CA ALA A 165 -4.30 24.85 -2.67
C ALA A 165 -4.95 24.32 -1.38
N VAL A 166 -5.91 23.40 -1.53
CA VAL A 166 -6.51 22.65 -0.41
C VAL A 166 -5.95 21.23 -0.45
N GLY A 167 -5.21 20.86 0.59
CA GLY A 167 -4.88 19.47 0.87
C GLY A 167 -6.14 18.73 1.30
N VAL A 168 -6.37 17.57 0.70
CA VAL A 168 -7.57 16.76 0.92
C VAL A 168 -7.16 15.36 1.40
N GLY A 169 -7.76 14.87 2.49
CA GLY A 169 -7.51 13.54 3.04
C GLY A 169 -8.09 12.44 2.16
N GLN A 170 -7.53 11.23 2.25
CA GLN A 170 -7.87 10.12 1.35
C GLN A 170 -9.33 9.67 1.49
N ALA A 171 -9.92 9.73 2.68
CA ALA A 171 -11.33 9.37 2.87
C ALA A 171 -12.25 10.42 2.22
N GLN A 172 -11.88 11.71 2.23
CA GLN A 172 -12.61 12.74 1.48
C GLN A 172 -12.50 12.50 -0.03
N LEU A 173 -11.31 12.12 -0.53
CA LEU A 173 -11.13 11.78 -1.94
C LEU A 173 -11.99 10.58 -2.34
N LEU A 174 -12.08 9.54 -1.50
CA LEU A 174 -12.95 8.38 -1.73
C LEU A 174 -14.43 8.78 -1.71
N GLN A 175 -14.85 9.65 -0.79
CA GLN A 175 -16.24 10.13 -0.75
C GLN A 175 -16.61 10.91 -2.01
N ASN A 176 -15.70 11.77 -2.50
CA ASN A 176 -15.90 12.51 -3.75
C ASN A 176 -16.01 11.55 -4.94
N LEU A 177 -15.15 10.51 -4.98
CA LEU A 177 -15.19 9.47 -6.01
C LEU A 177 -16.50 8.66 -5.96
N ALA A 178 -16.94 8.22 -4.79
CA ALA A 178 -18.16 7.45 -4.62
C ALA A 178 -19.41 8.28 -5.00
N THR A 179 -19.44 9.56 -4.62
CA THR A 179 -20.53 10.48 -4.94
C THR A 179 -20.66 10.69 -6.45
N ALA A 180 -19.54 10.81 -7.15
CA ALA A 180 -19.52 10.98 -8.60
C ALA A 180 -19.79 9.69 -9.37
N ASN A 181 -19.66 8.53 -8.72
CA ASN A 181 -19.79 7.22 -9.36
C ASN A 181 -20.73 6.31 -8.54
N PRO A 182 -22.00 6.71 -8.38
CA PRO A 182 -22.94 6.01 -7.53
C PRO A 182 -23.11 4.55 -7.99
N GLY A 183 -23.03 3.62 -7.04
CA GLY A 183 -23.19 2.18 -7.28
C GLY A 183 -21.95 1.48 -7.87
N ARG A 184 -20.84 2.20 -8.12
CA ARG A 184 -19.69 1.61 -8.82
C ARG A 184 -18.50 1.26 -7.96
N ILE A 185 -18.35 1.82 -6.76
CA ILE A 185 -17.27 1.40 -5.85
C ILE A 185 -17.54 -0.03 -5.42
N GLY A 186 -16.78 -0.99 -5.97
CA GLY A 186 -16.99 -2.42 -5.75
C GLY A 186 -15.97 -3.05 -4.82
N PHE A 187 -14.76 -2.49 -4.77
CA PHE A 187 -13.68 -3.03 -3.96
C PHE A 187 -12.79 -1.92 -3.44
N VAL A 188 -12.51 -1.92 -2.15
CA VAL A 188 -11.60 -0.98 -1.49
C VAL A 188 -10.50 -1.78 -0.80
N VAL A 189 -9.24 -1.44 -1.07
CA VAL A 189 -8.07 -2.04 -0.42
C VAL A 189 -7.39 -0.99 0.44
N LEU A 190 -7.19 -1.30 1.72
CA LEU A 190 -6.49 -0.44 2.67
C LEU A 190 -5.21 -1.12 3.14
N SER A 191 -4.09 -0.40 3.09
CA SER A 191 -2.90 -0.76 3.89
C SER A 191 -2.36 0.48 4.58
N ILE A 192 -2.48 0.54 5.91
CA ILE A 192 -2.13 1.72 6.71
C ILE A 192 -1.60 1.32 8.08
N GLY A 193 -0.65 2.08 8.59
CA GLY A 193 -0.08 1.89 9.92
C GLY A 193 1.44 1.80 9.95
N GLY A 194 2.11 1.45 8.85
CA GLY A 194 3.56 1.34 8.79
C GLY A 194 4.25 2.65 9.20
N ASN A 195 3.74 3.78 8.70
CA ASN A 195 4.23 5.10 9.10
C ASN A 195 3.74 5.53 10.49
N ASP A 196 2.53 5.13 10.93
CA ASP A 196 2.04 5.38 12.30
C ASP A 196 2.93 4.70 13.36
N PHE A 197 3.52 3.56 13.02
CA PHE A 197 4.49 2.83 13.85
C PHE A 197 5.94 3.28 13.65
N ASP A 198 6.20 4.29 12.81
CA ASP A 198 7.56 4.70 12.41
C ASP A 198 8.42 3.53 11.90
N PHE A 199 7.85 2.65 11.07
CA PHE A 199 8.56 1.48 10.57
C PHE A 199 9.88 1.83 9.87
N GLY A 200 9.89 2.86 9.00
CA GLY A 200 11.09 3.33 8.32
C GLY A 200 12.22 3.74 9.30
N PRO A 201 11.95 4.66 10.25
CA PRO A 201 12.90 4.99 11.31
C PRO A 201 13.37 3.79 12.15
N ILE A 202 12.49 2.85 12.48
CA ILE A 202 12.86 1.63 13.24
C ILE A 202 13.85 0.79 12.42
N VAL A 203 13.52 0.49 11.17
CA VAL A 203 14.39 -0.30 10.29
C VAL A 203 15.74 0.40 10.09
N GLY A 204 15.75 1.71 9.86
CA GLY A 204 16.97 2.50 9.73
C GLY A 204 17.88 2.35 10.95
N ALA A 205 17.35 2.56 12.15
CA ALA A 205 18.10 2.39 13.39
C ALA A 205 18.60 0.95 13.60
N CYS A 206 17.82 -0.05 13.19
CA CYS A 206 18.23 -1.45 13.27
C CYS A 206 19.36 -1.82 12.31
N VAL A 207 19.32 -1.28 11.08
CA VAL A 207 20.40 -1.45 10.11
C VAL A 207 21.68 -0.77 10.59
N GLU A 208 21.58 0.45 11.10
CA GLU A 208 22.71 1.19 11.66
C GLU A 208 23.32 0.46 12.86
N GLY A 209 22.48 -0.03 13.77
CA GLY A 209 22.91 -0.85 14.90
C GLY A 209 23.67 -2.11 14.46
N PHE A 210 23.14 -2.83 13.47
CA PHE A 210 23.81 -4.02 12.92
C PHE A 210 25.19 -3.68 12.36
N ILE A 211 25.33 -2.57 11.62
CA ILE A 211 26.61 -2.10 11.08
C ILE A 211 27.59 -1.75 12.21
N ALA A 212 27.09 -1.15 13.30
CA ALA A 212 27.87 -0.82 14.49
C ALA A 212 28.16 -2.04 15.39
N GLY A 213 27.67 -3.25 15.06
CA GLY A 213 27.96 -4.49 15.78
C GLY A 213 27.02 -4.79 16.96
N GLY A 214 25.84 -4.17 17.03
CA GLY A 214 24.89 -4.37 18.14
C GLY A 214 23.41 -4.39 17.71
N PRO A 215 22.52 -4.99 18.52
CA PRO A 215 21.10 -5.04 18.18
C PRO A 215 20.38 -3.73 18.56
N CYS A 216 19.49 -3.24 17.69
CA CYS A 216 18.58 -2.13 18.02
C CYS A 216 17.54 -2.47 19.10
N SER A 217 17.29 -3.76 19.34
CA SER A 217 16.31 -4.22 20.33
C SER A 217 16.68 -3.85 21.78
N LYS A 218 17.85 -3.26 22.00
CA LYS A 218 18.28 -2.70 23.30
C LYS A 218 18.03 -1.19 23.40
N ASP A 219 17.70 -0.52 22.31
CA ASP A 219 17.40 0.92 22.31
C ASP A 219 15.94 1.15 22.68
N LYS A 220 15.71 1.76 23.85
CA LYS A 220 14.37 2.09 24.35
C LYS A 220 13.59 3.02 23.42
N LYS A 221 14.26 3.86 22.60
CA LYS A 221 13.59 4.70 21.60
C LYS A 221 12.98 3.90 20.47
N ILE A 222 13.51 2.69 20.23
CA ILE A 222 13.00 1.75 19.23
C ILE A 222 11.97 0.83 19.88
N THR A 223 12.26 0.25 21.05
CA THR A 223 11.33 -0.68 21.68
C THR A 223 10.03 -0.02 22.10
N SER A 224 10.04 1.25 22.55
CA SER A 224 8.82 1.97 22.92
C SER A 224 7.81 2.14 21.77
N LYS A 225 8.27 2.04 20.51
CA LYS A 225 7.40 2.12 19.32
C LYS A 225 6.67 0.81 19.05
N VAL A 226 7.18 -0.32 19.56
CA VAL A 226 6.64 -1.67 19.34
C VAL A 226 6.21 -2.34 20.65
N GLU A 227 6.06 -1.56 21.72
CA GLU A 227 5.51 -1.99 23.00
C GLU A 227 4.09 -1.42 23.19
N GLU A 228 3.29 -2.07 24.03
CA GLU A 228 2.15 -1.40 24.63
C GLU A 228 2.66 -0.27 25.54
N PRO A 229 2.13 0.96 25.49
CA PRO A 229 0.82 1.40 24.98
C PRO A 229 0.80 1.96 23.55
N ASN A 230 1.96 2.01 22.85
CA ASN A 230 2.01 2.59 21.51
C ASN A 230 1.21 1.73 20.52
N ILE A 231 1.32 0.40 20.61
CA ILE A 231 0.53 -0.53 19.78
C ILE A 231 -0.96 -0.24 19.88
N SER A 232 -1.51 -0.18 21.09
CA SER A 232 -2.92 0.17 21.31
C SER A 232 -3.30 1.54 20.72
N THR A 233 -2.44 2.54 20.87
CA THR A 233 -2.65 3.88 20.31
C THR A 233 -2.75 3.85 18.79
N GLN A 234 -1.81 3.19 18.10
CA GLN A 234 -1.83 3.12 16.64
C GLN A 234 -2.98 2.24 16.13
N ARG A 235 -3.29 1.12 16.79
CA ARG A 235 -4.48 0.30 16.48
C ARG A 235 -5.76 1.11 16.53
N THR A 236 -5.92 1.98 17.52
CA THR A 236 -7.08 2.88 17.62
C THR A 236 -7.16 3.85 16.44
N LYS A 237 -6.03 4.40 15.99
CA LYS A 237 -6.01 5.28 14.81
C LYS A 237 -6.37 4.53 13.53
N ILE A 238 -5.86 3.32 13.35
CA ILE A 238 -6.11 2.45 12.19
C ILE A 238 -7.59 2.01 12.15
N ALA A 239 -8.16 1.60 13.28
CA ALA A 239 -9.58 1.30 13.38
C ALA A 239 -10.44 2.50 12.97
N ALA A 240 -10.11 3.69 13.46
CA ALA A 240 -10.82 4.90 13.09
C ALA A 240 -10.62 5.29 11.60
N ALA A 241 -9.51 4.90 10.97
CA ALA A 241 -9.32 5.07 9.52
C ALA A 241 -10.24 4.14 8.73
N ILE A 242 -10.39 2.87 9.16
CA ILE A 242 -11.33 1.92 8.58
C ILE A 242 -12.77 2.46 8.64
N ASP A 243 -13.20 2.96 9.80
CA ASP A 243 -14.53 3.55 9.97
C ASP A 243 -14.79 4.74 9.01
N ARG A 244 -13.76 5.57 8.78
CA ARG A 244 -13.84 6.71 7.84
C ARG A 244 -13.96 6.23 6.39
N LEU A 245 -13.30 5.15 6.00
CA LEU A 245 -13.45 4.58 4.65
C LEU A 245 -14.87 4.05 4.43
N ILE A 246 -15.38 3.28 5.39
CA ILE A 246 -16.75 2.75 5.33
C ILE A 246 -17.75 3.91 5.21
N SER A 247 -17.56 4.95 6.02
CA SER A 247 -18.39 6.17 5.95
C SER A 247 -18.23 6.95 4.64
N ALA A 248 -17.04 6.95 4.04
CA ALA A 248 -16.77 7.64 2.78
C ALA A 248 -17.50 6.99 1.59
N VAL A 249 -17.53 5.66 1.54
CA VAL A 249 -18.30 4.91 0.53
C VAL A 249 -19.80 5.04 0.78
N GLY A 250 -20.22 4.84 2.03
CA GLY A 250 -21.60 5.01 2.46
C GLY A 250 -22.62 4.24 1.61
N ASP A 251 -23.75 4.88 1.34
CA ASP A 251 -24.82 4.38 0.46
C ASP A 251 -24.51 4.55 -1.04
N LYS A 252 -23.37 5.15 -1.39
CA LYS A 252 -22.96 5.43 -2.77
C LYS A 252 -22.13 4.31 -3.39
N GLY A 253 -21.65 3.34 -2.60
CA GLY A 253 -20.96 2.16 -3.12
C GLY A 253 -21.88 1.21 -3.89
N ALA A 254 -21.29 0.21 -4.54
CA ALA A 254 -22.05 -0.93 -5.05
C ALA A 254 -22.75 -1.65 -3.88
N SER A 255 -23.92 -2.25 -4.10
CA SER A 255 -24.70 -2.88 -3.02
C SER A 255 -23.94 -3.99 -2.27
N ASN A 256 -22.96 -4.62 -2.91
CA ASN A 256 -22.13 -5.71 -2.40
C ASN A 256 -20.62 -5.37 -2.41
N TRP A 257 -20.27 -4.09 -2.25
CA TRP A 257 -18.87 -3.69 -2.21
C TRP A 257 -18.13 -4.34 -1.04
N SER A 258 -16.82 -4.56 -1.21
CA SER A 258 -15.97 -5.18 -0.18
C SER A 258 -14.82 -4.27 0.23
N LEU A 259 -14.50 -4.27 1.53
CA LEU A 259 -13.27 -3.70 2.08
C LEU A 259 -12.29 -4.83 2.40
N VAL A 260 -11.06 -4.73 1.90
CA VAL A 260 -9.94 -5.56 2.32
C VAL A 260 -8.94 -4.68 3.06
N VAL A 261 -8.62 -5.06 4.29
CA VAL A 261 -7.48 -4.51 5.02
C VAL A 261 -6.31 -5.46 4.79
N GLN A 262 -5.30 -4.97 4.08
CA GLN A 262 -4.12 -5.71 3.71
C GLN A 262 -2.97 -5.34 4.65
N ASP A 263 -2.56 -6.32 5.45
CA ASP A 263 -1.37 -6.20 6.27
C ASP A 263 -0.09 -6.25 5.42
N TYR A 264 1.00 -5.77 6.03
CA TYR A 264 2.31 -5.75 5.40
C TYR A 264 2.92 -7.17 5.36
N PRO A 265 3.64 -7.52 4.29
CA PRO A 265 4.44 -8.72 4.28
C PRO A 265 5.57 -8.61 5.31
N SER A 266 5.97 -9.73 5.91
CA SER A 266 7.16 -9.72 6.77
C SER A 266 8.39 -9.34 5.94
N PRO A 267 9.11 -8.25 6.28
CA PRO A 267 10.28 -7.80 5.52
C PRO A 267 11.49 -8.70 5.72
N VAL A 268 11.46 -9.54 6.77
CA VAL A 268 12.53 -10.45 7.15
C VAL A 268 11.97 -11.84 7.41
N ALA A 269 12.73 -12.86 7.02
CA ALA A 269 12.44 -14.23 7.41
C ALA A 269 12.60 -14.39 8.93
N THR A 270 11.96 -15.41 9.51
CA THR A 270 12.18 -15.75 10.92
C THR A 270 13.64 -16.15 11.14
N SER A 271 14.17 -15.97 12.35
CA SER A 271 15.58 -16.26 12.64
C SER A 271 16.01 -17.69 12.27
N SER A 272 15.10 -18.66 12.34
CA SER A 272 15.33 -20.06 11.95
C SER A 272 15.33 -20.31 10.44
N THR A 273 14.79 -19.38 9.64
CA THR A 273 14.66 -19.50 8.18
C THR A 273 15.48 -18.46 7.42
N ILE A 274 16.18 -17.56 8.12
CA ILE A 274 17.16 -16.66 7.50
C ILE A 274 18.30 -17.49 6.88
N ARG A 275 18.46 -17.35 5.57
CA ARG A 275 19.45 -18.07 4.76
C ARG A 275 20.91 -17.84 5.18
N TYR A 276 21.22 -16.65 5.70
CA TYR A 276 22.59 -16.23 5.99
C TYR A 276 22.81 -16.04 7.50
N GLY A 277 23.86 -16.67 8.03
CA GLY A 277 24.24 -16.58 9.44
C GLY A 277 24.46 -15.14 9.90
N GLU A 278 24.30 -14.87 11.20
CA GLU A 278 24.37 -13.54 11.80
C GLU A 278 25.81 -13.00 11.94
N THR A 279 26.50 -12.91 10.80
CA THR A 279 27.80 -12.25 10.71
C THR A 279 27.73 -11.17 9.66
N TYR A 280 28.54 -10.14 9.80
CA TYR A 280 28.65 -9.09 8.79
C TYR A 280 28.92 -9.70 7.40
N ASN A 281 29.86 -10.63 7.26
CA ASN A 281 30.17 -11.20 5.95
C ASN A 281 29.00 -11.98 5.34
N ALA A 282 28.35 -12.87 6.09
CA ALA A 282 27.25 -13.66 5.55
C ALA A 282 26.00 -12.80 5.26
N ARG A 283 25.60 -11.91 6.19
CA ARG A 283 24.37 -11.11 6.05
C ARG A 283 24.55 -9.87 5.17
N TRP A 284 25.64 -9.13 5.32
CA TRP A 284 25.89 -7.92 4.54
C TRP A 284 26.53 -8.21 3.18
N ARG A 285 27.62 -8.99 3.11
CA ARG A 285 28.37 -9.16 1.85
C ARG A 285 27.73 -10.20 0.93
N GLU A 286 27.30 -11.33 1.48
CA GLU A 286 26.77 -12.45 0.68
C GLU A 286 25.27 -12.34 0.46
N GLY A 287 24.51 -12.05 1.53
CA GLY A 287 23.04 -12.06 1.50
C GLY A 287 22.35 -10.72 1.22
N GLY A 288 23.01 -9.59 1.44
CA GLY A 288 22.44 -8.25 1.28
C GLY A 288 21.37 -7.86 2.32
N CYS A 289 21.16 -8.67 3.36
CA CYS A 289 20.17 -8.43 4.43
C CYS A 289 20.85 -7.91 5.70
N ARG A 290 20.60 -6.66 6.08
CA ARG A 290 21.36 -5.94 7.13
C ARG A 290 20.65 -5.91 8.50
N CYS A 291 20.29 -7.07 9.05
CA CYS A 291 19.54 -7.14 10.31
C CYS A 291 20.15 -8.17 11.28
N THR A 292 20.00 -7.95 12.60
CA THR A 292 20.27 -8.99 13.62
C THR A 292 19.11 -9.97 13.71
N THR A 293 19.32 -11.18 14.27
CA THR A 293 18.22 -12.12 14.52
C THR A 293 17.21 -11.54 15.49
N SER A 294 17.65 -10.71 16.45
CA SER A 294 16.76 -10.02 17.37
C SER A 294 15.89 -8.94 16.72
N THR A 295 16.29 -8.41 15.55
CA THR A 295 15.44 -7.53 14.73
C THR A 295 14.30 -8.30 14.07
N SER A 296 14.50 -9.59 13.75
CA SER A 296 13.47 -10.47 13.16
C SER A 296 12.51 -11.11 14.17
N THR A 297 12.73 -10.92 15.47
CA THR A 297 11.90 -11.49 16.55
C THR A 297 11.07 -10.44 17.30
N GLY A 298 10.94 -9.21 16.75
CA GLY A 298 10.05 -8.20 17.32
C GLY A 298 8.59 -8.69 17.33
N PRO A 299 7.74 -8.19 18.25
CA PRO A 299 6.39 -8.72 18.49
C PRO A 299 5.38 -8.27 17.41
N MET A 300 5.76 -8.30 16.14
CA MET A 300 4.83 -8.20 15.03
C MET A 300 4.42 -9.60 14.58
N GLY A 301 3.46 -10.17 15.31
CA GLY A 301 2.60 -11.27 14.85
C GLY A 301 3.27 -12.65 14.78
N GLN A 302 3.09 -13.46 15.82
CA GLN A 302 2.61 -14.82 15.55
C GLN A 302 1.07 -14.74 15.44
N PRO A 303 0.45 -15.48 14.50
CA PRO A 303 -1.00 -15.49 14.33
C PRO A 303 -1.75 -15.93 15.59
#